data_AF-A0A316FGC7-F1
#
_entry.id   AF-A0A316FGC7-F1
#
_cell.length_a   1.000
_cell.length_b   1.000
_cell.length_c   1.000
_cell.angle_alpha   90.00
_cell.angle_beta   90.00
_cell.angle_gamma   90.00
#
_symmetry.space_group_name_H-M   'P 1'
#
loop_
_entity.id
_entity.type
_entity.pdbx_description
1 polymer ?
#
loop_
_entity_poly.entity_id
_entity_poly.type
_entity_poly.pdbx_seq_one_letter_code
_entity_poly.pdbx_strand_id
1 'polypeptide(L)'
;MRSRQFALVRADLEDAVCPVPDDLAATVAGRDSVTVVIEHRTLGLTPARESFEAATVQEPGLQLTGIAWPADVRPGVLVTVAWRPSEEYVVVRTTALDEPLRVDGVDYYHHYDPRVITREFDPGVSNRGQVLKAVRRLGRVFDDGSAVFPEAELPAHCGLGRGKKGTFLLRNAVDQLLREGYVTRVTGSTGPDGELNYPAVDGEDRVDLLFYAPLVEEATLPGESGGDGHGDAGDRRDHWVNGFVRRLPPGAHASKRQLTLHQKALEKEQIDGFTLEPGYTFVKRHHRG
;
A
#
# COMPACT_ATOMS: atom_id res chain seq x y z
N MET A 1 -4.07 -26.25 -17.47
CA MET A 1 -4.66 -24.97 -17.03
C MET A 1 -3.51 -24.01 -16.79
N ARG A 2 -3.50 -22.86 -17.45
CA ARG A 2 -2.47 -21.82 -17.25
C ARG A 2 -3.04 -20.74 -16.34
N SER A 3 -2.18 -20.11 -15.56
CA SER A 3 -2.57 -19.00 -14.70
C SER A 3 -1.43 -18.04 -14.43
N ARG A 4 -1.74 -16.76 -14.27
CA ARG A 4 -0.81 -15.71 -13.87
C ARG A 4 -1.47 -14.80 -12.85
N GLN A 5 -0.65 -14.29 -11.94
CA GLN A 5 -1.08 -13.38 -10.89
C GLN A 5 -0.40 -12.03 -11.08
N PHE A 6 -1.14 -10.96 -10.84
CA PHE A 6 -0.62 -9.59 -10.76
C PHE A 6 -1.47 -8.78 -9.79
N ALA A 7 -0.92 -7.66 -9.34
CA ALA A 7 -1.63 -6.69 -8.51
C ALA A 7 -2.28 -5.64 -9.40
N LEU A 8 -3.52 -5.29 -9.11
CA LEU A 8 -4.24 -4.22 -9.80
C LEU A 8 -3.70 -2.85 -9.37
N VAL A 9 -3.47 -1.96 -10.32
CA VAL A 9 -3.20 -0.55 -10.04
C VAL A 9 -4.49 0.27 -10.16
N ARG A 10 -4.47 1.55 -9.77
CA ARG A 10 -5.67 2.39 -9.85
C ARG A 10 -6.21 2.52 -11.27
N ALA A 11 -5.34 2.66 -12.27
CA ALA A 11 -5.74 2.74 -13.68
C ALA A 11 -6.53 1.50 -14.12
N ASP A 12 -6.16 0.30 -13.66
CA ASP A 12 -6.89 -0.94 -13.99
C ASP A 12 -8.35 -0.87 -13.53
N LEU A 13 -8.58 -0.26 -12.36
CA LEU A 13 -9.90 -0.12 -11.77
C LEU A 13 -10.70 1.02 -12.41
N GLU A 14 -10.08 2.18 -12.60
CA GLU A 14 -10.73 3.38 -13.16
C GLU A 14 -11.07 3.21 -14.64
N ASP A 15 -10.18 2.59 -15.43
CA ASP A 15 -10.38 2.36 -16.86
C ASP A 15 -11.10 1.05 -17.16
N ALA A 16 -11.48 0.30 -16.11
CA ALA A 16 -12.14 -1.01 -16.22
C ALA A 16 -11.35 -1.98 -17.12
N VAL A 17 -10.04 -2.07 -16.90
CA VAL A 17 -9.14 -2.93 -17.68
C VAL A 17 -8.52 -4.04 -16.83
N CYS A 18 -8.15 -5.12 -17.49
CA CYS A 18 -7.42 -6.24 -16.91
C CYS A 18 -6.23 -6.57 -17.84
N PRO A 19 -4.98 -6.42 -17.37
CA PRO A 19 -3.82 -6.73 -18.20
C PRO A 19 -3.79 -8.22 -18.54
N VAL A 20 -3.51 -8.52 -19.80
CA VAL A 20 -3.45 -9.88 -20.31
C VAL A 20 -1.99 -10.37 -20.30
N PRO A 21 -1.68 -11.47 -19.61
CA PRO A 21 -0.36 -12.09 -19.70
C PRO A 21 -0.02 -12.51 -21.14
N ASP A 22 1.25 -12.40 -21.55
CA ASP A 22 1.69 -12.71 -22.93
C ASP A 22 1.24 -14.09 -23.43
N ASP A 23 1.21 -15.08 -22.54
CA ASP A 23 0.81 -16.45 -22.85
C ASP A 23 -0.72 -16.63 -23.00
N LEU A 24 -1.51 -15.74 -22.39
CA LEU A 24 -2.94 -15.60 -22.69
C LEU A 24 -3.14 -14.75 -23.95
N ALA A 25 -2.31 -13.72 -24.16
CA ALA A 25 -2.42 -12.82 -25.31
C ALA A 25 -2.38 -13.60 -26.63
N ALA A 26 -1.49 -14.60 -26.75
CA ALA A 26 -1.44 -15.48 -27.92
C ALA A 26 -2.73 -16.30 -28.15
N THR A 27 -3.50 -16.58 -27.09
CA THR A 27 -4.75 -17.37 -27.16
C THR A 27 -5.96 -16.52 -27.56
N VAL A 28 -5.95 -15.25 -27.16
CA VAL A 28 -7.05 -14.31 -27.40
C VAL A 28 -6.74 -13.32 -28.53
N ALA A 29 -5.53 -13.34 -29.08
CA ALA A 29 -5.13 -12.53 -30.23
C ALA A 29 -6.07 -12.77 -31.43
N GLY A 30 -6.53 -11.67 -32.03
CA GLY A 30 -7.43 -11.70 -33.19
C GLY A 30 -8.89 -11.99 -32.87
N ARG A 31 -9.26 -12.13 -31.59
CA ARG A 31 -10.66 -12.06 -31.16
C ARG A 31 -11.03 -10.59 -30.96
N ASP A 32 -12.31 -10.26 -31.11
CA ASP A 32 -12.84 -8.93 -30.78
C ASP A 32 -13.28 -8.86 -29.31
N SER A 33 -13.73 -9.99 -28.77
CA SER A 33 -14.14 -10.14 -27.37
C SER A 33 -13.85 -11.55 -26.84
N VAL A 34 -13.85 -11.65 -25.52
CA VAL A 34 -13.71 -12.90 -24.76
C VAL A 34 -14.65 -12.86 -23.57
N THR A 35 -15.32 -13.98 -23.29
CA THR A 35 -16.10 -14.11 -22.07
C THR A 35 -15.15 -14.10 -20.86
N VAL A 36 -15.34 -13.15 -19.95
CA VAL A 36 -14.62 -13.09 -18.68
C VAL A 36 -15.55 -13.56 -17.58
N VAL A 37 -15.04 -14.44 -16.72
CA VAL A 37 -15.70 -14.88 -15.49
C VAL A 37 -14.91 -14.35 -14.31
N ILE A 38 -15.50 -13.46 -13.51
CA ILE A 38 -14.92 -13.03 -12.24
C ILE A 38 -15.44 -13.96 -11.15
N GLU A 39 -14.53 -14.60 -10.42
CA GLU A 39 -14.82 -15.30 -9.16
C GLU A 39 -14.21 -14.50 -8.00
N HIS A 40 -15.07 -14.09 -7.08
CA HIS A 40 -14.73 -13.14 -6.03
C HIS A 40 -15.48 -13.51 -4.73
N ARG A 41 -15.05 -12.95 -3.59
CA ARG A 41 -15.86 -12.99 -2.36
C ARG A 41 -16.12 -11.57 -1.90
N THR A 42 -17.35 -11.08 -2.02
CA THR A 42 -17.72 -9.73 -1.62
C THR A 42 -17.39 -9.52 -0.15
N LEU A 43 -16.54 -8.53 0.12
CA LEU A 43 -15.96 -8.22 1.43
C LEU A 43 -15.26 -9.42 2.09
N GLY A 44 -14.68 -10.32 1.28
CA GLY A 44 -14.04 -11.57 1.71
C GLY A 44 -15.02 -12.68 2.11
N LEU A 45 -16.32 -12.39 2.21
CA LEU A 45 -17.29 -13.29 2.85
C LEU A 45 -18.18 -14.01 1.84
N THR A 46 -18.90 -13.27 0.98
CA THR A 46 -19.97 -13.84 0.17
C THR A 46 -19.44 -14.20 -1.22
N PRO A 47 -19.42 -15.49 -1.62
CA PRO A 47 -19.00 -15.86 -2.97
C PRO A 47 -19.86 -15.16 -4.02
N ALA A 48 -19.20 -14.48 -4.94
CA ALA A 48 -19.79 -13.82 -6.09
C ALA A 48 -19.15 -14.38 -7.35
N ARG A 49 -19.98 -14.63 -8.36
CA ARG A 49 -19.53 -15.07 -9.67
C ARG A 49 -20.30 -14.31 -10.73
N GLU A 50 -19.58 -13.59 -11.57
CA GLU A 50 -20.16 -12.82 -12.66
C GLU A 50 -19.48 -13.19 -13.98
N SER A 51 -20.25 -13.16 -15.06
CA SER A 51 -19.74 -13.40 -16.41
C SER A 51 -20.22 -12.32 -17.36
N PHE A 52 -19.33 -11.79 -18.18
CA PHE A 52 -19.63 -10.77 -19.17
C PHE A 52 -18.65 -10.86 -20.34
N GLU A 53 -19.03 -10.29 -21.48
CA GLU A 53 -18.12 -10.15 -22.62
C GLU A 53 -17.18 -8.97 -22.37
N ALA A 54 -15.87 -9.21 -22.45
CA ALA A 54 -14.86 -8.16 -22.40
C ALA A 54 -14.24 -7.98 -23.78
N ALA A 55 -14.06 -6.73 -24.20
CA ALA A 55 -13.39 -6.43 -25.45
C ALA A 55 -11.87 -6.60 -25.29
N THR A 56 -11.20 -7.02 -26.35
CA THR A 56 -9.74 -7.12 -26.39
C THR A 56 -9.16 -5.91 -27.10
N VAL A 57 -8.30 -5.16 -26.41
CA VAL A 57 -7.64 -3.95 -26.94
C VAL A 57 -6.12 -4.10 -26.84
N GLN A 58 -5.40 -3.56 -27.81
CA GLN A 58 -3.94 -3.66 -27.91
C GLN A 58 -3.28 -2.30 -27.65
N GLU A 59 -3.08 -1.87 -26.39
CA GLU A 59 -2.27 -0.67 -26.07
C GLU A 59 -1.69 -0.70 -24.62
N PRO A 60 -0.37 -0.50 -24.40
CA PRO A 60 0.77 -0.92 -25.23
C PRO A 60 0.97 -2.45 -25.24
N GLY A 61 0.14 -3.20 -24.52
CA GLY A 61 0.03 -4.66 -24.56
C GLY A 61 -1.43 -5.07 -24.76
N LEU A 62 -1.70 -6.37 -24.87
CA LEU A 62 -3.09 -6.82 -24.94
C LEU A 62 -3.76 -6.65 -23.57
N GLN A 63 -4.96 -6.11 -23.55
CA GLN A 63 -5.77 -5.88 -22.37
C GLN A 63 -7.21 -6.31 -22.63
N LEU A 64 -7.89 -6.77 -21.58
CA LEU A 64 -9.34 -6.92 -21.59
C LEU A 64 -9.94 -5.63 -21.03
N THR A 65 -10.95 -5.08 -21.69
CA THR A 65 -11.60 -3.83 -21.29
C THR A 65 -13.09 -4.05 -21.04
N GLY A 66 -13.71 -3.12 -20.30
CA GLY A 66 -15.11 -3.27 -19.85
C GLY A 66 -15.25 -4.23 -18.68
N ILE A 67 -14.19 -4.39 -17.87
CA ILE A 67 -14.18 -5.26 -16.70
C ILE A 67 -15.04 -4.66 -15.59
N ALA A 68 -16.10 -5.36 -15.21
CA ALA A 68 -16.92 -5.01 -14.06
C ALA A 68 -16.23 -5.44 -12.75
N TRP A 69 -15.23 -4.68 -12.31
CA TRP A 69 -14.55 -4.97 -11.04
C TRP A 69 -15.51 -4.89 -9.85
N PRO A 70 -15.48 -5.85 -8.91
CA PRO A 70 -16.28 -5.77 -7.69
C PRO A 70 -15.96 -4.50 -6.88
N ALA A 71 -16.97 -3.89 -6.28
CA ALA A 71 -16.87 -2.56 -5.66
C ALA A 71 -15.90 -2.46 -4.46
N ASP A 72 -15.60 -3.58 -3.83
CA ASP A 72 -14.65 -3.69 -2.72
C ASP A 72 -13.22 -4.07 -3.16
N VAL A 73 -12.98 -4.22 -4.46
CA VAL A 73 -11.61 -4.34 -5.01
C VAL A 73 -10.92 -2.97 -4.96
N ARG A 74 -9.67 -2.97 -4.50
CA ARG A 74 -8.84 -1.77 -4.30
C ARG A 74 -7.51 -1.91 -5.04
N PRO A 75 -6.80 -0.80 -5.32
CA PRO A 75 -5.44 -0.87 -5.82
C PRO A 75 -4.56 -1.71 -4.88
N GLY A 76 -3.74 -2.58 -5.46
CA GLY A 76 -2.91 -3.55 -4.76
C GLY A 76 -3.52 -4.93 -4.64
N VAL A 77 -4.84 -5.11 -4.82
CA VAL A 77 -5.46 -6.44 -4.78
C VAL A 77 -4.84 -7.35 -5.83
N LEU A 78 -4.45 -8.55 -5.42
CA LEU A 78 -3.91 -9.59 -6.30
C LEU A 78 -5.05 -10.33 -6.98
N VAL A 79 -5.00 -10.36 -8.31
CA VAL A 79 -5.90 -11.16 -9.14
C VAL A 79 -5.13 -12.28 -9.83
N THR A 80 -5.76 -13.45 -9.90
CA THR A 80 -5.26 -14.59 -10.68
C THR A 80 -6.09 -14.72 -11.94
N VAL A 81 -5.47 -14.51 -13.08
CA VAL A 81 -6.06 -14.75 -14.39
C VAL A 81 -5.70 -16.18 -14.81
N ALA A 82 -6.72 -17.00 -15.06
CA ALA A 82 -6.59 -18.41 -15.41
C ALA A 82 -7.36 -18.73 -16.69
N TRP A 83 -6.77 -19.55 -17.55
CA TRP A 83 -7.37 -19.93 -18.82
C TRP A 83 -6.94 -21.32 -19.28
N ARG A 84 -7.68 -21.84 -20.25
CA ARG A 84 -7.32 -23.05 -21.00
C ARG A 84 -7.46 -22.76 -22.49
N PRO A 85 -6.52 -23.21 -23.35
CA PRO A 85 -6.62 -22.99 -24.80
C PRO A 85 -7.91 -23.55 -25.44
N SER A 86 -8.50 -24.57 -24.82
CA SER A 86 -9.74 -25.22 -25.27
C SER A 86 -11.02 -24.58 -24.73
N GLU A 87 -10.92 -23.60 -23.82
CA GLU A 87 -12.06 -22.91 -23.24
C GLU A 87 -12.22 -21.54 -23.89
N GLU A 88 -13.47 -21.10 -24.08
CA GLU A 88 -13.78 -19.81 -24.70
C GLU A 88 -13.81 -18.64 -23.71
N TYR A 89 -13.59 -18.93 -22.42
CA TYR A 89 -13.64 -17.95 -21.36
C TYR A 89 -12.33 -17.86 -20.58
N VAL A 90 -12.10 -16.70 -19.98
CA VAL A 90 -10.99 -16.42 -19.06
C VAL A 90 -11.58 -16.25 -17.66
N VAL A 91 -10.96 -16.88 -16.66
CA VAL A 91 -11.37 -16.70 -15.26
C VAL A 91 -10.42 -15.75 -14.54
N VAL A 92 -10.97 -14.72 -13.92
CA VAL A 92 -10.25 -13.79 -13.04
C VAL A 92 -10.69 -14.04 -11.62
N ARG A 93 -9.75 -14.31 -10.71
CA ARG A 93 -10.04 -14.70 -9.32
C ARG A 93 -9.37 -13.77 -8.32
N THR A 94 -10.09 -13.33 -7.30
CA THR A 94 -9.47 -12.80 -6.07
C THR A 94 -9.35 -13.90 -5.02
N THR A 95 -8.39 -13.78 -4.11
CA THR A 95 -8.28 -14.65 -2.93
C THR A 95 -8.60 -13.83 -1.69
N ALA A 96 -9.62 -14.22 -0.93
CA ALA A 96 -9.97 -13.54 0.31
C ALA A 96 -8.87 -13.75 1.35
N LEU A 97 -8.65 -12.75 2.21
CA LEU A 97 -7.84 -12.93 3.41
C LEU A 97 -8.63 -13.72 4.44
N ASP A 98 -7.94 -14.50 5.27
CA ASP A 98 -8.56 -15.17 6.43
C ASP A 98 -9.09 -14.13 7.44
N GLU A 99 -8.32 -13.06 7.63
CA GLU A 99 -8.67 -11.91 8.49
C GLU A 99 -8.49 -10.62 7.67
N PRO A 100 -9.54 -9.77 7.54
CA PRO A 100 -9.41 -8.49 6.86
C PRO A 100 -8.40 -7.56 7.54
N LEU A 101 -7.68 -6.78 6.75
CA LEU A 101 -6.66 -5.86 7.23
C LEU A 101 -6.97 -4.42 6.84
N ARG A 102 -6.67 -3.48 7.73
CA ARG A 102 -6.71 -2.04 7.49
C ARG A 102 -5.29 -1.52 7.31
N VAL A 103 -4.98 -1.00 6.13
CA VAL A 103 -3.67 -0.42 5.80
C VAL A 103 -3.82 1.09 5.63
N ASP A 104 -3.20 1.86 6.54
CA ASP A 104 -3.31 3.33 6.60
C ASP A 104 -4.77 3.83 6.53
N GLY A 105 -5.68 3.15 7.23
CA GLY A 105 -7.09 3.52 7.28
C GLY A 105 -7.95 2.99 6.13
N VAL A 106 -7.38 2.18 5.23
CA VAL A 106 -8.11 1.57 4.10
C VAL A 106 -8.26 0.06 4.34
N ASP A 107 -9.49 -0.44 4.25
CA ASP A 107 -9.79 -1.86 4.45
C ASP A 107 -9.48 -2.69 3.19
N TYR A 108 -8.86 -3.84 3.41
CA TYR A 108 -8.53 -4.87 2.44
C TYR A 108 -9.09 -6.21 2.91
N TYR A 109 -9.93 -6.81 2.06
CA TYR A 109 -10.57 -8.10 2.30
C TYR A 109 -9.94 -9.24 1.51
N HIS A 110 -8.99 -8.91 0.63
CA HIS A 110 -8.38 -9.82 -0.33
C HIS A 110 -6.86 -9.69 -0.29
N HIS A 111 -6.16 -10.76 -0.66
CA HIS A 111 -4.71 -10.76 -0.82
C HIS A 111 -4.27 -9.60 -1.70
N TYR A 112 -3.17 -8.95 -1.32
CA TYR A 112 -2.68 -7.74 -1.95
C TYR A 112 -1.14 -7.72 -2.04
N ASP A 113 -0.60 -6.88 -2.92
CA ASP A 113 0.82 -6.52 -2.97
C ASP A 113 1.05 -5.21 -2.18
N PRO A 114 1.76 -5.25 -1.03
CA PRO A 114 2.04 -4.07 -0.22
C PRO A 114 2.76 -2.96 -0.98
N ARG A 115 3.59 -3.31 -1.97
CA ARG A 115 4.34 -2.31 -2.76
C ARG A 115 3.42 -1.47 -3.61
N VAL A 116 2.40 -2.09 -4.21
CA VAL A 116 1.41 -1.38 -5.02
C VAL A 116 0.55 -0.50 -4.13
N ILE A 117 0.07 -1.00 -2.98
CA ILE A 117 -0.67 -0.17 -2.00
C ILE A 117 0.16 1.05 -1.59
N THR A 118 1.45 0.87 -1.34
CA THR A 118 2.32 1.99 -0.99
C THR A 118 2.41 3.02 -2.10
N ARG A 119 2.63 2.60 -3.35
CA ARG A 119 2.77 3.51 -4.49
C ARG A 119 1.47 4.18 -4.93
N GLU A 120 0.35 3.48 -4.85
CA GLU A 120 -0.96 3.92 -5.32
C GLU A 120 -1.75 4.72 -4.29
N PHE A 121 -1.23 4.84 -3.06
CA PHE A 121 -1.88 5.62 -2.02
C PHE A 121 -1.90 7.11 -2.35
N ASP A 122 -3.06 7.74 -2.15
CA ASP A 122 -3.23 9.18 -2.32
C ASP A 122 -3.38 9.88 -0.97
N PRO A 123 -2.30 10.49 -0.43
CA PRO A 123 -2.35 11.21 0.84
C PRO A 123 -3.00 12.60 0.70
N GLY A 124 -3.49 12.98 -0.48
CA GLY A 124 -4.11 14.28 -0.75
C GLY A 124 -3.12 15.40 -1.06
N VAL A 125 -3.66 16.62 -1.20
CA VAL A 125 -2.94 17.80 -1.70
C VAL A 125 -2.27 18.65 -0.62
N SER A 126 -2.42 18.30 0.66
CA SER A 126 -1.81 19.03 1.78
C SER A 126 -0.28 18.99 1.71
N ASN A 127 0.42 19.92 2.38
CA ASN A 127 1.90 19.93 2.37
C ASN A 127 2.48 18.61 2.90
N ARG A 128 1.89 18.03 3.96
CA ARG A 128 2.29 16.70 4.46
C ARG A 128 1.99 15.61 3.44
N GLY A 129 0.85 15.72 2.75
CA GLY A 129 0.44 14.76 1.73
C GLY A 129 1.41 14.76 0.55
N GLN A 130 1.85 15.94 0.10
CA GLN A 130 2.86 16.06 -0.95
C GLN A 130 4.21 15.42 -0.57
N VAL A 131 4.67 15.61 0.67
CA VAL A 131 5.89 14.93 1.18
C VAL A 131 5.68 13.42 1.23
N LEU A 132 4.58 12.94 1.83
CA LEU A 132 4.30 11.52 1.96
C LEU A 132 4.13 10.85 0.59
N LYS A 133 3.53 11.54 -0.37
CA LYS A 133 3.40 11.10 -1.77
C LYS A 133 4.77 10.94 -2.42
N ALA A 134 5.69 11.89 -2.23
CA ALA A 134 7.05 11.77 -2.75
C ALA A 134 7.76 10.55 -2.15
N VAL A 135 7.72 10.39 -0.81
CA VAL A 135 8.35 9.25 -0.11
C VAL A 135 7.82 7.91 -0.62
N ARG A 136 6.49 7.76 -0.72
CA ARG A 136 5.85 6.49 -1.09
C ARG A 136 5.94 6.15 -2.58
N ARG A 137 5.82 7.15 -3.46
CA ARG A 137 5.75 6.95 -4.92
C ARG A 137 7.12 6.93 -5.58
N LEU A 138 8.06 7.73 -5.08
CA LEU A 138 9.39 7.90 -5.68
C LEU A 138 10.50 7.23 -4.87
N GLY A 139 10.24 6.87 -3.61
CA GLY A 139 11.18 6.13 -2.79
C GLY A 139 11.39 4.69 -3.23
N ARG A 140 12.45 4.09 -2.69
CA ARG A 140 12.64 2.63 -2.77
C ARG A 140 11.63 1.99 -1.82
N VAL A 141 10.72 1.18 -2.38
CA VAL A 141 9.68 0.46 -1.64
C VAL A 141 10.13 -0.98 -1.43
N PHE A 142 9.99 -1.49 -0.21
CA PHE A 142 10.32 -2.86 0.18
C PHE A 142 9.10 -3.77 0.08
N ASP A 143 9.32 -5.09 0.15
CA ASP A 143 8.25 -6.09 -0.03
C ASP A 143 7.17 -6.05 1.07
N ASP A 144 7.48 -5.48 2.24
CA ASP A 144 6.52 -5.23 3.32
C ASP A 144 5.71 -3.93 3.13
N GLY A 145 5.93 -3.21 2.03
CA GLY A 145 5.28 -1.93 1.73
C GLY A 145 5.94 -0.72 2.42
N SER A 146 6.97 -0.91 3.24
CA SER A 146 7.77 0.22 3.75
C SER A 146 8.53 0.91 2.62
N ALA A 147 8.89 2.18 2.81
CA ALA A 147 9.59 2.95 1.78
C ALA A 147 10.66 3.87 2.37
N VAL A 148 11.75 4.06 1.64
CA VAL A 148 12.79 5.04 1.97
C VAL A 148 12.98 6.07 0.87
N PHE A 149 13.22 7.31 1.27
CA PHE A 149 13.49 8.41 0.35
C PHE A 149 14.54 9.38 0.93
N PRO A 150 15.51 9.88 0.14
CA PRO A 150 16.50 10.84 0.62
C PRO A 150 15.87 12.16 1.03
N GLU A 151 16.08 12.60 2.27
CA GLU A 151 15.46 13.83 2.77
C GLU A 151 15.91 15.07 1.97
N ALA A 152 17.17 15.07 1.53
CA ALA A 152 17.76 16.14 0.72
C ALA A 152 17.09 16.32 -0.65
N GLU A 153 16.48 15.27 -1.21
CA GLU A 153 15.85 15.29 -2.53
C GLU A 153 14.39 15.79 -2.50
N LEU A 154 13.79 15.89 -1.31
CA LEU A 154 12.38 16.30 -1.18
C LEU A 154 12.03 17.61 -1.90
N PRO A 155 12.82 18.71 -1.79
CA PRO A 155 12.52 19.96 -2.48
C PRO A 155 12.35 19.83 -3.99
N ALA A 156 13.04 18.87 -4.62
CA ALA A 156 12.95 18.66 -6.06
C ALA A 156 11.65 17.94 -6.47
N HIS A 157 11.08 17.12 -5.57
CA HIS A 157 10.07 16.13 -5.93
C HIS A 157 8.67 16.35 -5.34
N CYS A 158 8.55 17.06 -4.22
CA CYS A 158 7.25 17.25 -3.57
C CYS A 158 6.55 18.57 -3.96
N GLY A 159 7.13 19.40 -4.84
CA GLY A 159 6.57 20.69 -5.22
C GLY A 159 6.68 21.79 -4.14
N LEU A 160 7.29 21.47 -3.00
CA LEU A 160 7.65 22.41 -1.93
C LEU A 160 9.14 22.76 -1.99
N GLY A 161 9.63 23.60 -1.07
CA GLY A 161 11.07 23.89 -0.94
C GLY A 161 11.62 25.05 -1.79
N ARG A 162 10.84 25.59 -2.75
CA ARG A 162 11.25 26.77 -3.54
C ARG A 162 11.06 28.08 -2.76
N GLY A 163 12.16 28.82 -2.59
CA GLY A 163 12.19 30.09 -1.87
C GLY A 163 11.92 29.95 -0.37
N LYS A 164 12.11 31.04 0.40
CA LYS A 164 12.03 31.02 1.87
C LYS A 164 10.72 30.42 2.41
N LYS A 165 9.58 30.78 1.78
CA LYS A 165 8.26 30.25 2.16
C LYS A 165 8.15 28.75 1.88
N GLY A 166 8.55 28.30 0.69
CA GLY A 166 8.50 26.89 0.31
C GLY A 166 9.39 26.01 1.20
N THR A 167 10.59 26.48 1.53
CA THR A 167 11.50 25.79 2.47
C THR A 167 10.89 25.68 3.87
N PHE A 168 10.25 26.75 4.35
CA PHE A 168 9.56 26.72 5.64
C PHE A 168 8.40 25.71 5.67
N LEU A 169 7.56 25.69 4.63
CA LEU A 169 6.44 24.77 4.52
C LEU A 169 6.89 23.31 4.43
N LEU A 170 7.95 23.04 3.66
CA LEU A 170 8.55 21.72 3.56
C LEU A 170 9.04 21.23 4.94
N ARG A 171 9.85 22.04 5.63
CA ARG A 171 10.37 21.70 6.95
C ARG A 171 9.23 21.43 7.94
N ASN A 172 8.22 22.30 7.96
CA ASN A 172 7.06 22.14 8.84
C ASN A 172 6.29 20.83 8.56
N ALA A 173 6.11 20.48 7.27
CA ALA A 173 5.44 19.25 6.87
C ALA A 173 6.23 18.00 7.29
N VAL A 174 7.55 17.99 7.06
CA VAL A 174 8.43 16.88 7.50
C VAL A 174 8.40 16.75 9.03
N ASP A 175 8.54 17.85 9.76
CA ASP A 175 8.50 17.86 11.22
C ASP A 175 7.16 17.34 11.77
N GLN A 176 6.05 17.65 11.10
CA GLN A 176 4.73 17.14 11.45
C GLN A 176 4.65 15.62 11.23
N LEU A 177 5.06 15.11 10.06
CA LEU A 177 5.06 13.67 9.76
C LEU A 177 5.94 12.87 10.74
N LEU A 178 7.09 13.43 11.13
CA LEU A 178 7.97 12.83 12.15
C LEU A 178 7.34 12.81 13.53
N ARG A 179 6.63 13.89 13.91
CA ARG A 179 5.96 14.00 15.21
C ARG A 179 4.78 13.05 15.33
N GLU A 180 4.03 12.88 14.24
CA GLU A 180 2.89 11.98 14.12
C GLU A 180 3.32 10.53 13.88
N GLY A 181 4.57 10.28 13.49
CA GLY A 181 5.13 8.93 13.35
C GLY A 181 4.84 8.26 12.01
N TYR A 182 4.34 9.02 11.01
CA TYR A 182 4.18 8.54 9.63
C TYR A 182 5.53 8.22 8.97
N VAL A 183 6.58 8.96 9.35
CA VAL A 183 7.94 8.70 8.89
C VAL A 183 8.91 8.78 10.06
N THR A 184 10.10 8.21 9.88
CA THR A 184 11.23 8.35 10.81
C THR A 184 12.50 8.67 10.04
N ARG A 185 13.38 9.50 10.62
CA ARG A 185 14.73 9.69 10.08
C ARG A 185 15.59 8.47 10.38
N VAL A 186 16.25 7.95 9.35
CA VAL A 186 17.19 6.84 9.43
C VAL A 186 18.41 7.13 8.56
N THR A 187 19.52 6.45 8.84
CA THR A 187 20.72 6.54 7.99
C THR A 187 20.73 5.37 7.02
N GLY A 188 20.81 5.68 5.73
CA GLY A 188 21.10 4.72 4.68
C GLY A 188 22.42 5.03 3.98
N SER A 189 22.62 4.40 2.84
CA SER A 189 23.76 4.67 1.97
C SER A 189 23.36 4.69 0.51
N THR A 190 24.22 5.26 -0.32
CA THR A 190 24.08 5.23 -1.77
C THR A 190 25.21 4.39 -2.34
N GLY A 191 24.86 3.34 -3.08
CA GLY A 191 25.82 2.48 -3.77
C GLY A 191 26.48 3.17 -4.96
N PRO A 192 27.49 2.52 -5.59
CA PRO A 192 28.24 3.08 -6.71
C PRO A 192 27.37 3.49 -7.92
N ASP A 193 26.25 2.79 -8.11
CA ASP A 193 25.30 3.01 -9.22
C ASP A 193 24.17 3.99 -8.85
N GLY A 194 24.25 4.64 -7.68
CA GLY A 194 23.19 5.52 -7.17
C GLY A 194 22.03 4.76 -6.51
N GLU A 195 22.14 3.44 -6.34
CA GLU A 195 21.13 2.64 -5.65
C GLU A 195 21.05 3.01 -4.16
N LEU A 196 19.82 3.26 -3.69
CA LEU A 196 19.61 3.64 -2.30
C LEU A 196 19.49 2.41 -1.40
N ASN A 197 20.40 2.26 -0.44
CA ASN A 197 20.46 1.16 0.51
C ASN A 197 19.98 1.58 1.90
N TYR A 198 19.18 0.70 2.51
CA TYR A 198 18.79 0.78 3.90
C TYR A 198 18.67 -0.64 4.47
N PRO A 199 19.34 -0.95 5.60
CA PRO A 199 20.29 -0.10 6.35
C PRO A 199 21.52 0.33 5.54
N ALA A 200 22.28 1.31 6.05
CA ALA A 200 23.52 1.77 5.43
C ALA A 200 24.55 0.63 5.34
N VAL A 201 25.21 0.49 4.19
CA VAL A 201 26.27 -0.49 3.92
C VAL A 201 27.64 0.13 4.24
N ASP A 202 28.52 -0.66 4.85
CA ASP A 202 29.88 -0.21 5.18
C ASP A 202 30.69 0.07 3.90
N GLY A 203 31.36 1.23 3.87
CA GLY A 203 32.18 1.67 2.74
C GLY A 203 31.41 2.48 1.68
N GLU A 204 30.09 2.59 1.79
CA GLU A 204 29.27 3.44 0.91
C GLU A 204 29.04 4.85 1.51
N ASP A 205 28.67 5.80 0.64
CA ASP A 205 28.36 7.17 1.05
C ASP A 205 27.05 7.20 1.85
N ARG A 206 27.11 7.77 3.06
CA ARG A 206 25.95 7.83 3.97
C ARG A 206 24.99 8.95 3.56
N VAL A 207 23.70 8.66 3.70
CA VAL A 207 22.62 9.60 3.38
C VAL A 207 21.53 9.56 4.45
N ASP A 208 20.96 10.73 4.75
CA ASP A 208 19.80 10.87 5.63
C ASP A 208 18.52 10.54 4.87
N LEU A 209 17.78 9.56 5.36
CA LEU A 209 16.57 9.03 4.74
C LEU A 209 15.35 9.29 5.61
N LEU A 210 14.21 9.53 4.96
CA LEU A 210 12.91 9.35 5.56
C LEU A 210 12.42 7.93 5.30
N PHE A 211 12.18 7.19 6.37
CA PHE A 211 11.62 5.86 6.37
C PHE A 211 10.13 5.92 6.69
N TYR A 212 9.29 5.52 5.73
CA TYR A 212 7.86 5.29 5.89
C TYR A 212 7.61 3.81 6.17
N ALA A 213 6.71 3.53 7.11
CA ALA A 213 6.20 2.18 7.36
C ALA A 213 4.66 2.22 7.32
N PRO A 214 3.99 1.31 6.60
CA PRO A 214 2.53 1.24 6.61
C PRO A 214 2.02 0.93 8.02
N LEU A 215 0.93 1.58 8.42
CA LEU A 215 0.15 1.17 9.57
C LEU A 215 -0.78 0.03 9.15
N VAL A 216 -0.59 -1.16 9.70
CA VAL A 216 -1.41 -2.34 9.42
C VAL A 216 -2.12 -2.74 10.70
N GLU A 217 -3.44 -2.78 10.65
CA GLU A 217 -4.35 -3.11 11.75
C GLU A 217 -5.32 -4.20 11.28
N GLU A 218 -5.93 -4.94 12.20
CA GLU A 218 -7.08 -5.77 11.86
C GLU A 218 -8.25 -4.86 11.47
N ALA A 219 -8.88 -5.17 10.33
CA ALA A 219 -10.12 -4.50 9.95
C ALA A 219 -11.31 -5.21 10.59
N THR A 220 -12.32 -4.43 10.95
CA THR A 220 -13.58 -4.98 11.49
C THR A 220 -14.26 -5.84 10.44
N LEU A 221 -14.75 -7.01 10.83
CA LEU A 221 -15.48 -7.87 9.90
C LEU A 221 -16.79 -7.16 9.46
N PRO A 222 -17.18 -7.31 8.18
CA PRO A 222 -18.47 -6.84 7.70
C PRO A 222 -19.62 -7.42 8.54
N GLY A 223 -20.38 -6.56 9.22
CA GLY A 223 -21.55 -6.96 10.02
C GLY A 223 -21.32 -7.03 11.54
N GLU A 224 -20.09 -6.89 12.04
CA GLU A 224 -19.83 -6.81 13.50
C GLU A 224 -20.06 -5.42 14.09
N SER A 225 -20.17 -4.40 13.24
CA SER A 225 -20.61 -3.06 13.66
C SER A 225 -22.14 -2.99 13.74
N GLY A 226 -22.68 -3.38 14.90
CA GLY A 226 -23.99 -2.89 15.33
C GLY A 226 -23.88 -1.39 15.64
N GLY A 227 -24.05 -0.53 14.63
CA GLY A 227 -24.09 0.92 14.82
C GLY A 227 -23.63 1.72 13.60
N ASP A 228 -24.60 2.21 12.85
CA ASP A 228 -24.57 3.43 12.03
C ASP A 228 -23.57 3.51 10.85
N GLY A 229 -24.06 3.10 9.68
CA GLY A 229 -24.32 4.09 8.62
C GLY A 229 -23.20 4.38 7.61
N HIS A 230 -23.49 3.93 6.39
CA HIS A 230 -23.08 4.49 5.10
C HIS A 230 -21.63 4.31 4.64
N GLY A 231 -21.51 3.50 3.58
CA GLY A 231 -20.45 3.68 2.60
C GLY A 231 -20.55 5.07 1.97
N ASP A 232 -19.41 5.73 1.89
CA ASP A 232 -19.11 6.67 0.82
C ASP A 232 -17.58 6.77 0.68
N ALA A 233 -17.16 7.06 -0.52
CA ALA A 233 -15.79 7.31 -0.89
C ALA A 233 -15.18 8.44 -0.06
N GLY A 234 -13.92 8.26 0.36
CA GLY A 234 -12.98 9.37 0.51
C GLY A 234 -13.12 10.27 1.75
N ASP A 235 -13.93 9.92 2.75
CA ASP A 235 -13.99 10.76 3.96
C ASP A 235 -12.84 10.42 4.91
N ARG A 236 -11.82 11.29 4.91
CA ARG A 236 -10.67 11.26 5.83
C ARG A 236 -11.19 11.53 7.24
N ARG A 237 -11.73 10.49 7.90
CA ARG A 237 -12.15 10.62 9.29
C ARG A 237 -10.91 10.85 10.15
N ASP A 238 -10.84 12.02 10.79
CA ASP A 238 -9.89 12.30 11.86
C ASP A 238 -10.09 11.25 12.96
N HIS A 239 -9.07 10.43 13.25
CA HIS A 239 -9.14 9.41 14.28
C HIS A 239 -7.87 9.38 15.14
N TRP A 240 -8.08 9.14 16.43
CA TRP A 240 -7.02 8.84 17.38
C TRP A 240 -6.56 7.40 17.16
N VAL A 241 -5.28 7.21 16.83
CA VAL A 241 -4.64 5.90 16.73
C VAL A 241 -4.07 5.54 18.10
N ASN A 242 -4.44 4.35 18.60
CA ASN A 242 -3.91 3.80 19.86
C ASN A 242 -2.39 3.57 19.77
N GLY A 243 -1.71 3.38 20.90
CA GLY A 243 -0.31 2.97 20.85
C GLY A 243 -0.22 1.53 20.34
N PHE A 244 0.69 1.23 19.42
CA PHE A 244 0.83 -0.13 18.86
C PHE A 244 2.29 -0.51 18.61
N VAL A 245 2.53 -1.80 18.45
CA VAL A 245 3.83 -2.37 18.11
C VAL A 245 3.90 -2.56 16.59
N ARG A 246 4.91 -2.00 15.93
CA ARG A 246 5.13 -2.13 14.49
C ARG A 246 6.36 -3.00 14.22
N ARG A 247 6.29 -3.83 13.18
CA ARG A 247 7.45 -4.58 12.69
C ARG A 247 8.45 -3.60 12.05
N LEU A 248 9.73 -3.84 12.29
CA LEU A 248 10.85 -3.19 11.65
C LEU A 248 11.39 -4.10 10.53
N PRO A 249 12.00 -3.52 9.49
CA PRO A 249 12.65 -4.30 8.44
C PRO A 249 13.75 -5.21 9.00
N PRO A 250 14.12 -6.28 8.26
CA PRO A 250 15.20 -7.18 8.64
C PRO A 250 16.48 -6.41 8.98
N GLY A 251 17.07 -6.67 10.16
CA GLY A 251 18.30 -6.03 10.63
C GLY A 251 18.13 -4.68 11.35
N ALA A 252 16.93 -4.11 11.41
CA ALA A 252 16.65 -2.89 12.16
C ALA A 252 16.19 -3.19 13.61
N HIS A 253 16.57 -2.34 14.55
CA HIS A 253 16.21 -2.47 15.96
C HIS A 253 15.51 -1.21 16.50
N ALA A 254 14.59 -1.38 17.46
CA ALA A 254 13.97 -0.25 18.12
C ALA A 254 15.01 0.64 18.81
N SER A 255 14.89 1.95 18.63
CA SER A 255 15.73 2.90 19.36
C SER A 255 15.47 2.81 20.88
N LYS A 256 16.47 3.14 21.70
CA LYS A 256 16.33 3.23 23.18
C LYS A 256 15.13 4.08 23.61
N ARG A 257 14.83 5.13 22.85
CA ARG A 257 13.68 6.00 23.09
C ARG A 257 12.34 5.27 22.89
N GLN A 258 12.23 4.45 21.84
CA GLN A 258 11.01 3.68 21.57
C GLN A 258 10.84 2.52 22.56
N LEU A 259 11.93 1.88 22.98
CA LEU A 259 11.92 0.91 24.09
C LEU A 259 11.40 1.54 25.38
N THR A 260 11.84 2.77 25.69
CA THR A 260 11.37 3.50 26.89
C THR A 260 9.89 3.90 26.78
N LEU A 261 9.44 4.29 25.58
CA LEU A 261 8.02 4.62 25.34
C LEU A 261 7.12 3.38 25.46
N HIS A 262 7.59 2.22 24.98
CA HIS A 262 6.93 0.94 25.15
C HIS A 262 6.77 0.57 26.63
N GLN A 263 7.86 0.64 27.40
CA GLN A 263 7.85 0.35 28.84
C GLN A 263 6.84 1.24 29.58
N LYS A 264 6.83 2.54 29.27
CA LYS A 264 5.86 3.50 29.85
C LYS A 264 4.42 3.26 29.42
N ALA A 265 4.19 2.66 28.26
CA ALA A 265 2.85 2.33 27.79
C ALA A 265 2.31 1.07 28.48
N LEU A 266 3.16 0.05 28.72
CA LEU A 266 2.85 -1.10 29.56
C LEU A 266 2.51 -0.69 31.00
N GLU A 267 3.33 0.18 31.61
CA GLU A 267 3.09 0.71 32.97
C GLU A 267 1.77 1.47 33.12
N LYS A 268 1.21 1.98 32.02
CA LYS A 268 -0.02 2.77 32.00
C LYS A 268 -1.22 2.00 31.47
N GLU A 269 -1.09 0.69 31.25
CA GLU A 269 -2.15 -0.17 30.68
C GLU A 269 -2.70 0.40 29.35
N GLN A 270 -1.84 1.07 28.57
CA GLN A 270 -2.23 1.66 27.27
C GLN A 270 -2.06 0.68 26.10
N ILE A 271 -1.49 -0.49 26.37
CA ILE A 271 -1.27 -1.60 25.45
C ILE A 271 -1.36 -2.92 26.21
N ASP A 272 -1.93 -3.94 25.57
CA ASP A 272 -2.11 -5.27 26.16
C ASP A 272 -0.81 -6.08 26.10
N GLY A 273 0.02 -6.00 27.15
CA GLY A 273 0.98 -7.05 27.54
C GLY A 273 2.07 -7.48 26.54
N PHE A 274 2.15 -6.91 25.34
CA PHE A 274 3.14 -7.31 24.33
C PHE A 274 4.55 -7.00 24.82
N THR A 275 5.44 -7.98 24.75
CA THR A 275 6.89 -7.73 24.90
C THR A 275 7.42 -7.27 23.54
N LEU A 276 8.19 -6.17 23.52
CA LEU A 276 8.74 -5.65 22.27
C LEU A 276 9.83 -6.58 21.73
N GLU A 277 9.47 -7.46 20.80
CA GLU A 277 10.39 -8.44 20.21
C GLU A 277 11.51 -7.76 19.38
N PRO A 278 12.68 -8.42 19.24
CA PRO A 278 13.71 -7.96 18.30
C PRO A 278 13.15 -7.83 16.88
N GLY A 279 13.38 -6.69 16.24
CA GLY A 279 12.80 -6.39 14.93
C GLY A 279 11.40 -5.79 15.00
N TYR A 280 10.95 -5.31 16.16
CA TYR A 280 9.74 -4.50 16.30
C TYR A 280 10.06 -3.18 17.03
N THR A 281 9.23 -2.15 16.84
CA THR A 281 9.29 -0.89 17.60
C THR A 281 7.91 -0.42 18.02
N PHE A 282 7.86 0.33 19.10
CA PHE A 282 6.61 0.91 19.58
C PHE A 282 6.32 2.23 18.86
N VAL A 283 5.04 2.49 18.59
CA VAL A 283 4.51 3.77 18.12
C VAL A 283 3.53 4.26 19.17
N LYS A 284 3.77 5.44 19.72
CA LYS A 284 2.88 6.04 20.72
C LYS A 284 1.54 6.41 20.10
N ARG A 285 0.53 6.50 20.97
CA ARG A 285 -0.78 7.08 20.65
C ARG A 285 -0.62 8.42 19.92
N HIS A 286 -1.25 8.57 18.76
CA HIS A 286 -1.17 9.81 17.97
C HIS A 286 -2.48 10.09 17.24
N HIS A 287 -2.66 11.34 16.83
CA HIS A 287 -3.80 11.78 16.05
C HIS A 287 -3.49 11.60 14.56
N ARG A 288 -4.39 11.00 13.80
CA ARG A 288 -4.31 10.93 12.33
C ARG A 288 -5.51 11.64 11.74
N GLY A 289 -5.23 12.53 10.79
CA GLY A 289 -6.22 13.32 10.05
C GLY A 289 -5.55 13.96 8.87
#